data_AF-A0A5M5C703-F1
#
_entry.id   AF-A0A5M5C703-F1
#
_cell.length_a   1.000
_cell.length_b   1.000
_cell.length_c   1.000
_cell.angle_alpha   90.00
_cell.angle_beta   90.00
_cell.angle_gamma   90.00
#
_symmetry.space_group_name_H-M   'P 1'
#
loop_
_entity.id
_entity.type
_entity.pdbx_description
1 polymer ?
#
loop_
_entity_poly.entity_id
_entity_poly.type
_entity_poly.pdbx_seq_one_letter_code
_entity_poly.pdbx_strand_id
1 'polypeptide(L)'
;MKAINKIIILGMAVALFNSCDLTLLPENAVTPENYFQNKSDLELWTNQFYTLLDEPDASAGTNADDMIDKGMGQVIEGTRSAASETGWSWTKLRHINYFLQHSSNCDDETARNQYNGVAQFFRAYFYFVKVRRYGDVPWYDQVLGSEDQELLVKARDSREFVMNQVLKDFQDAATSLPTKSTETRNTRVTKWAALAFASQAALYEGTYRKYHGLDNYEKYLEIAASTARQFIDESGFSLYKEGTEPYRDMFCADNAKTTEVVLARAYNFEGLQLSHSVQFSIANLQMG
;
A
#
# COMPACT_ATOMS: atom_id res chain seq x y z
N MET A 1 -61.09 0.78 43.41
CA MET A 1 -59.65 0.65 43.77
C MET A 1 -58.95 -0.55 43.14
N LYS A 2 -59.51 -1.79 43.17
CA LYS A 2 -58.82 -2.98 42.62
C LYS A 2 -58.51 -2.93 41.11
N ALA A 3 -59.34 -2.27 40.30
CA ALA A 3 -59.12 -2.14 38.86
C ALA A 3 -58.02 -1.13 38.49
N ILE A 4 -57.88 -0.05 39.28
CA ILE A 4 -56.86 0.99 39.07
C ILE A 4 -55.46 0.44 39.42
N ASN A 5 -55.32 -0.35 40.50
CA ASN A 5 -54.06 -1.02 40.82
C ASN A 5 -53.63 -2.01 39.72
N LYS A 6 -54.56 -2.69 39.05
CA LYS A 6 -54.23 -3.59 37.93
C LYS A 6 -53.74 -2.82 36.70
N ILE A 7 -54.29 -1.65 36.42
CA ILE A 7 -53.86 -0.79 35.30
C ILE A 7 -52.50 -0.16 35.58
N ILE A 8 -52.24 0.26 36.82
CA ILE A 8 -50.93 0.79 37.24
C ILE A 8 -49.84 -0.29 37.18
N ILE A 9 -50.13 -1.52 37.65
CA ILE A 9 -49.18 -2.65 37.58
C ILE A 9 -48.92 -3.05 36.13
N LEU A 10 -49.93 -3.04 35.26
CA LEU A 10 -49.76 -3.34 33.83
C LEU A 10 -48.96 -2.24 33.11
N GLY A 11 -49.18 -0.96 33.44
CA GLY A 11 -48.38 0.16 32.91
C GLY A 11 -46.92 0.13 33.38
N MET A 12 -46.67 -0.27 34.63
CA MET A 12 -45.33 -0.41 35.19
C MET A 12 -44.58 -1.63 34.61
N ALA A 13 -45.30 -2.69 34.25
CA ALA A 13 -44.73 -3.87 33.57
C ALA A 13 -44.35 -3.59 32.11
N VAL A 14 -45.06 -2.70 31.40
CA VAL A 14 -44.74 -2.32 30.02
C VAL A 14 -43.56 -1.34 29.96
N ALA A 15 -43.33 -0.55 31.00
CA ALA A 15 -42.16 0.34 31.09
C ALA A 15 -40.82 -0.40 31.30
N LEU A 16 -40.85 -1.66 31.77
CA LEU A 16 -39.65 -2.48 32.02
C LEU A 16 -39.08 -3.15 30.76
N PHE A 17 -39.73 -3.00 29.59
CA PHE A 17 -39.24 -3.55 28.32
C PHE A 17 -38.50 -2.54 27.42
N ASN A 18 -38.22 -1.32 27.91
CA ASN A 18 -37.47 -0.30 27.17
C ASN A 18 -36.07 -0.08 27.75
N SER A 19 -35.23 -1.11 27.80
CA SER A 19 -33.77 -0.91 27.76
C SER A 19 -33.05 -2.24 27.58
N CYS A 20 -33.01 -2.74 26.35
CA CYS A 20 -31.89 -3.56 25.95
C CYS A 20 -31.42 -2.97 24.63
N ASP A 21 -30.42 -2.09 24.73
CA ASP A 21 -29.68 -1.65 23.56
C ASP A 21 -28.86 -2.85 23.09
N LEU A 22 -29.50 -3.67 22.24
CA LEU A 22 -28.95 -4.93 21.74
C LEU A 22 -28.03 -4.69 20.53
N THR A 23 -27.38 -3.53 20.46
CA THR A 23 -26.25 -3.33 19.56
C THR A 23 -24.98 -3.76 20.27
N LEU A 24 -24.83 -5.07 20.47
CA LEU A 24 -23.55 -5.63 20.89
C LEU A 24 -22.58 -5.47 19.72
N LEU A 25 -21.56 -4.65 19.91
CA LEU A 25 -20.40 -4.64 19.04
C LEU A 25 -19.75 -6.03 19.09
N PRO A 26 -19.41 -6.65 17.95
CA PRO A 26 -18.72 -7.93 17.96
C PRO A 26 -17.39 -7.80 18.70
N GLU A 27 -17.27 -8.42 19.88
CA GLU A 27 -16.06 -8.38 20.72
C GLU A 27 -14.81 -8.94 20.01
N ASN A 28 -15.02 -9.78 18.99
CA ASN A 28 -13.96 -10.40 18.20
C ASN A 28 -13.65 -9.68 16.88
N ALA A 29 -14.39 -8.61 16.55
CA ALA A 29 -14.09 -7.79 15.38
C ALA A 29 -13.52 -6.45 15.82
N VAL A 30 -12.57 -5.94 15.05
CA VAL A 30 -12.01 -4.60 15.25
C VAL A 30 -13.10 -3.59 14.93
N THR A 31 -13.83 -3.09 15.93
CA THR A 31 -14.85 -2.06 15.73
C THR A 31 -14.22 -0.67 15.75
N PRO A 32 -14.67 0.26 14.88
CA PRO A 32 -14.06 1.58 14.78
C PRO A 32 -14.18 2.41 16.06
N GLU A 33 -15.15 2.13 16.93
CA GLU A 33 -15.34 2.87 18.19
C GLU A 33 -14.20 2.66 19.20
N ASN A 34 -13.48 1.52 19.12
CA ASN A 34 -12.47 1.14 20.10
C ASN A 34 -11.08 0.88 19.50
N TYR A 35 -10.88 1.16 18.21
CA TYR A 35 -9.59 0.94 17.55
C TYR A 35 -8.99 2.24 17.02
N PHE A 36 -7.68 2.22 16.74
CA PHE A 36 -6.88 3.40 16.39
C PHE A 36 -6.78 4.44 17.51
N GLN A 37 -6.76 4.02 18.77
CA GLN A 37 -6.72 4.97 19.90
C GLN A 37 -5.30 5.46 20.20
N ASN A 38 -4.30 4.64 19.89
CA ASN A 38 -2.92 4.92 20.21
C ASN A 38 -1.97 4.58 19.06
N LYS A 39 -0.71 5.02 19.18
CA LYS A 39 0.34 4.79 18.20
C LYS A 39 0.52 3.31 17.82
N SER A 40 0.40 2.39 18.77
CA SER A 40 0.57 0.95 18.54
C SER A 40 -0.53 0.38 17.66
N ASP A 41 -1.77 0.85 17.83
CA ASP A 41 -2.90 0.42 16.98
C ASP A 41 -2.69 0.88 15.54
N LEU A 42 -2.26 2.14 15.36
CA LEU A 42 -1.98 2.71 14.03
C LEU A 42 -0.86 1.92 13.33
N GLU A 43 0.20 1.61 14.06
CA GLU A 43 1.32 0.82 13.55
C GLU A 43 0.89 -0.60 13.16
N LEU A 44 0.21 -1.30 14.06
CA LEU A 44 -0.21 -2.68 13.83
C LEU A 44 -1.11 -2.80 12.59
N TRP A 45 -2.03 -1.86 12.41
CA TRP A 45 -2.88 -1.84 11.23
C TRP A 45 -2.09 -1.54 9.97
N THR A 46 -1.24 -0.50 9.97
CA THR A 46 -0.51 -0.09 8.77
C THR A 46 0.58 -1.09 8.35
N ASN A 47 1.06 -1.94 9.27
CA ASN A 47 1.99 -3.04 8.95
C ASN A 47 1.46 -3.95 7.84
N GLN A 48 0.15 -4.18 7.78
CA GLN A 48 -0.44 -5.04 6.75
C GLN A 48 -0.29 -4.47 5.33
N PHE A 49 -0.09 -3.15 5.19
CA PHE A 49 0.03 -2.52 3.88
C PHE A 49 1.35 -2.85 3.19
N TYR A 50 2.41 -3.19 3.93
CA TYR A 50 3.69 -3.62 3.36
C TYR A 50 3.60 -4.91 2.53
N THR A 51 2.53 -5.70 2.73
CA THR A 51 2.23 -6.86 1.86
C THR A 51 1.81 -6.49 0.44
N LEU A 52 1.58 -5.20 0.15
CA LEU A 52 1.35 -4.71 -1.20
C LEU A 52 2.64 -4.67 -2.03
N LEU A 53 3.80 -4.51 -1.40
CA LEU A 53 5.07 -4.48 -2.13
C LEU A 53 5.29 -5.83 -2.82
N ASP A 54 5.71 -5.77 -4.08
CA ASP A 54 5.96 -6.95 -4.89
C ASP A 54 6.88 -7.94 -4.15
N GLU A 55 6.56 -9.22 -4.32
CA GLU A 55 7.44 -10.29 -3.87
C GLU A 55 8.57 -10.47 -4.90
N PRO A 56 9.73 -11.01 -4.49
CA PRO A 56 10.85 -11.14 -5.40
C PRO A 56 10.54 -12.00 -6.64
N ASP A 57 9.76 -13.07 -6.47
CA ASP A 57 9.32 -13.94 -7.58
C ASP A 57 8.35 -13.23 -8.54
N ALA A 58 7.54 -12.30 -8.03
CA ALA A 58 6.69 -11.45 -8.87
C ALA A 58 7.50 -10.35 -9.58
N SER A 59 8.65 -9.97 -9.03
CA SER A 59 9.58 -8.97 -9.58
C SER A 59 10.48 -9.58 -10.67
N ALA A 60 10.80 -10.86 -10.57
CA ALA A 60 11.45 -11.66 -11.61
C ALA A 60 10.44 -11.95 -12.72
N GLY A 61 10.33 -11.05 -13.68
CA GLY A 61 9.23 -11.02 -14.63
C GLY A 61 9.27 -12.15 -15.66
N THR A 62 8.27 -13.02 -15.67
CA THR A 62 7.99 -13.97 -16.77
C THR A 62 7.49 -13.30 -18.07
N ASN A 63 7.29 -11.98 -18.04
CA ASN A 63 6.87 -11.15 -19.18
C ASN A 63 7.95 -10.13 -19.59
N ALA A 64 9.23 -10.47 -19.38
CA ALA A 64 10.38 -9.67 -19.79
C ALA A 64 11.29 -10.48 -20.74
N ASP A 65 12.09 -9.78 -21.55
CA ASP A 65 13.01 -10.35 -22.53
C ASP A 65 14.40 -10.68 -21.96
N ASP A 66 14.63 -10.36 -20.68
CA ASP A 66 15.88 -10.56 -19.95
C ASP A 66 15.87 -11.79 -19.02
N MET A 67 14.76 -12.55 -18.97
CA MET A 67 14.61 -13.76 -18.17
C MET A 67 14.02 -14.92 -18.98
N ILE A 68 14.57 -16.13 -18.78
CA ILE A 68 14.00 -17.39 -19.30
C ILE A 68 13.57 -18.24 -18.10
N ASP A 69 12.27 -18.46 -17.95
CA ASP A 69 11.68 -19.36 -16.95
C ASP A 69 11.19 -20.67 -17.63
N LYS A 70 10.69 -21.63 -16.85
CA LYS A 70 10.12 -22.91 -17.31
C LYS A 70 8.88 -22.75 -18.18
N GLY A 71 8.29 -21.56 -18.23
CA GLY A 71 7.17 -21.20 -19.08
C GLY A 71 7.20 -19.71 -19.42
N MET A 72 6.44 -19.31 -20.43
CA MET A 72 6.28 -17.91 -20.80
C MET A 72 5.15 -17.27 -19.99
N GLY A 73 5.26 -15.98 -19.70
CA GLY A 73 4.16 -15.24 -19.10
C GLY A 73 3.01 -15.01 -20.08
N GLN A 74 1.79 -14.93 -19.54
CA GLN A 74 0.55 -14.80 -20.34
C GLN A 74 0.50 -13.58 -21.26
N VAL A 75 1.29 -12.52 -20.99
CA VAL A 75 1.35 -11.35 -21.85
C VAL A 75 2.15 -11.66 -23.12
N ILE A 76 3.30 -12.32 -22.99
CA ILE A 76 4.13 -12.70 -24.14
C ILE A 76 3.43 -13.79 -24.96
N GLU A 77 2.77 -14.74 -24.30
CA GLU A 77 1.98 -15.78 -24.98
C GLU A 77 0.71 -15.23 -25.67
N GLY A 78 0.28 -14.01 -25.34
CA GLY A 78 -0.98 -13.45 -25.82
C GLY A 78 -2.22 -14.16 -25.26
N THR A 79 -2.08 -14.90 -24.15
CA THR A 79 -3.15 -15.68 -23.51
C THR A 79 -3.87 -14.94 -22.38
N ARG A 80 -3.44 -13.70 -22.07
CA ARG A 80 -4.09 -12.85 -21.06
C ARG A 80 -5.53 -12.53 -21.47
N SER A 81 -6.48 -12.87 -20.61
CA SER A 81 -7.90 -12.59 -20.81
C SER A 81 -8.53 -11.97 -19.56
N ALA A 82 -9.68 -11.30 -19.73
CA ALA A 82 -10.46 -10.80 -18.60
C ALA A 82 -10.98 -11.92 -17.68
N ALA A 83 -11.23 -13.12 -18.23
CA ALA A 83 -11.73 -14.26 -17.46
C ALA A 83 -10.69 -14.86 -16.51
N SER A 84 -9.40 -14.72 -16.83
CA SER A 84 -8.28 -15.23 -16.03
C SER A 84 -7.59 -14.14 -15.19
N GLU A 85 -8.14 -12.92 -15.16
CA GLU A 85 -7.54 -11.78 -14.46
C GLU A 85 -7.89 -11.80 -12.96
N THR A 86 -6.87 -11.93 -12.12
CA THR A 86 -7.02 -11.99 -10.64
C THR A 86 -6.62 -10.69 -9.96
N GLY A 87 -5.99 -9.76 -10.69
CA GLY A 87 -5.50 -8.51 -10.14
C GLY A 87 -6.57 -7.43 -9.95
N TRP A 88 -7.82 -7.65 -10.37
CA TRP A 88 -8.91 -6.66 -10.25
C TRP A 88 -9.60 -6.76 -8.88
N SER A 89 -8.90 -6.35 -7.82
CA SER A 89 -9.41 -6.32 -6.44
C SER A 89 -9.04 -5.03 -5.72
N TRP A 90 -10.01 -4.52 -4.94
CA TRP A 90 -9.94 -3.30 -4.12
C TRP A 90 -9.93 -3.59 -2.61
N THR A 91 -9.79 -4.86 -2.18
CA THR A 91 -9.78 -5.24 -0.76
C THR A 91 -8.70 -4.49 0.03
N LYS A 92 -7.47 -4.39 -0.50
CA LYS A 92 -6.39 -3.65 0.16
C LYS A 92 -6.67 -2.15 0.25
N LEU A 93 -7.27 -1.56 -0.79
CA LEU A 93 -7.70 -0.16 -0.75
C LEU A 93 -8.73 0.07 0.35
N ARG A 94 -9.70 -0.83 0.52
CA ARG A 94 -10.69 -0.72 1.60
C ARG A 94 -10.01 -0.58 2.97
N HIS A 95 -8.98 -1.40 3.25
CA HIS A 95 -8.26 -1.33 4.52
C HIS A 95 -7.47 -0.03 4.70
N ILE A 96 -6.93 0.52 3.61
CA ILE A 96 -6.25 1.81 3.59
C ILE A 96 -7.23 2.96 3.83
N ASN A 97 -8.34 3.00 3.11
CA ASN A 97 -9.35 4.04 3.29
C ASN A 97 -10.00 3.96 4.67
N TYR A 98 -10.24 2.75 5.19
CA TYR A 98 -10.76 2.55 6.55
C TYR A 98 -9.81 3.13 7.59
N PHE A 99 -8.51 2.88 7.45
CA PHE A 99 -7.50 3.51 8.30
C PHE A 99 -7.57 5.04 8.22
N LEU A 100 -7.53 5.60 7.01
CA LEU A 100 -7.53 7.06 6.82
C LEU A 100 -8.79 7.72 7.42
N GLN A 101 -9.95 7.08 7.30
CA GLN A 101 -11.22 7.55 7.86
C GLN A 101 -11.26 7.55 9.39
N HIS A 102 -10.58 6.60 10.04
CA HIS A 102 -10.66 6.40 11.49
C HIS A 102 -9.39 6.75 12.26
N SER A 103 -8.30 7.11 11.57
CA SER A 103 -7.02 7.50 12.19
C SER A 103 -7.14 8.66 13.19
N SER A 104 -8.17 9.51 13.03
CA SER A 104 -8.49 10.62 13.94
C SER A 104 -8.88 10.20 15.35
N ASN A 105 -9.19 8.92 15.57
CA ASN A 105 -9.43 8.38 16.91
C ASN A 105 -8.17 8.40 17.80
N CYS A 106 -6.98 8.52 17.20
CA CYS A 106 -5.73 8.65 17.94
C CYS A 106 -5.47 10.14 18.20
N ASP A 107 -5.49 10.56 19.46
CA ASP A 107 -5.25 11.96 19.85
C ASP A 107 -3.80 12.42 19.59
N ASP A 108 -2.84 11.49 19.55
CA ASP A 108 -1.43 11.79 19.22
C ASP A 108 -1.32 12.17 17.73
N GLU A 109 -1.35 13.47 17.46
CA GLU A 109 -1.29 14.01 16.10
C GLU A 109 0.00 13.65 15.38
N THR A 110 1.12 13.52 16.11
CA THR A 110 2.41 13.19 15.50
C THR A 110 2.39 11.75 15.00
N ALA A 111 1.94 10.82 15.83
CA ALA A 111 1.75 9.43 15.43
C ALA A 111 0.72 9.30 14.30
N ARG A 112 -0.41 9.99 14.43
CA ARG A 112 -1.49 10.00 13.42
C ARG A 112 -0.99 10.47 12.07
N ASN A 113 -0.29 11.61 12.02
CA ASN A 113 0.26 12.15 10.78
C ASN A 113 1.27 11.18 10.15
N GLN A 114 2.18 10.63 10.94
CA GLN A 114 3.15 9.65 10.46
C GLN A 114 2.46 8.45 9.79
N TYR A 115 1.49 7.84 10.45
CA TYR A 115 0.81 6.64 9.92
C TYR A 115 -0.19 6.95 8.81
N ASN A 116 -0.76 8.16 8.77
CA ASN A 116 -1.46 8.67 7.58
C ASN A 116 -0.53 8.75 6.37
N GLY A 117 0.72 9.19 6.58
CA GLY A 117 1.75 9.15 5.55
C GLY A 117 2.04 7.73 5.04
N VAL A 118 2.09 6.74 5.94
CA VAL A 118 2.24 5.32 5.54
C VAL A 118 1.06 4.87 4.69
N ALA A 119 -0.18 5.16 5.12
CA ALA A 119 -1.38 4.79 4.39
C ALA A 119 -1.48 5.46 3.01
N GLN A 120 -1.15 6.75 2.92
CA GLN A 120 -1.10 7.50 1.65
C GLN A 120 -0.05 6.93 0.69
N PHE A 121 1.16 6.61 1.18
CA PHE A 121 2.19 5.95 0.37
C PHE A 121 1.65 4.66 -0.27
N PHE A 122 0.99 3.81 0.52
CA PHE A 122 0.46 2.55 0.03
C PHE A 122 -0.79 2.70 -0.82
N ARG A 123 -1.61 3.75 -0.63
CA ARG A 123 -2.71 4.09 -1.54
C ARG A 123 -2.17 4.50 -2.91
N ALA A 124 -1.15 5.36 -2.93
CA ALA A 124 -0.47 5.76 -4.14
C ALA A 124 0.14 4.56 -4.87
N TYR A 125 0.87 3.70 -4.16
CA TYR A 125 1.46 2.49 -4.72
C TYR A 125 0.40 1.53 -5.27
N PHE A 126 -0.70 1.30 -4.53
CA PHE A 126 -1.82 0.48 -4.97
C PHE A 126 -2.37 0.97 -6.33
N TYR A 127 -2.71 2.26 -6.43
CA TYR A 127 -3.27 2.81 -7.66
C TYR A 127 -2.25 2.86 -8.79
N PHE A 128 -0.99 3.14 -8.50
CA PHE A 128 0.08 3.10 -9.52
C PHE A 128 0.17 1.71 -10.17
N VAL A 129 0.16 0.64 -9.37
CA VAL A 129 0.15 -0.74 -9.89
C VAL A 129 -1.11 -1.01 -10.72
N LYS A 130 -2.30 -0.56 -10.28
CA LYS A 130 -3.54 -0.72 -11.05
C LYS A 130 -3.48 0.00 -12.40
N VAL A 131 -3.03 1.24 -12.41
CA VAL A 131 -2.94 2.06 -13.63
C VAL A 131 -1.96 1.45 -14.62
N ARG A 132 -0.82 0.93 -14.17
CA ARG A 132 0.13 0.22 -15.03
C ARG A 132 -0.47 -1.03 -15.68
N ARG A 133 -1.35 -1.73 -14.96
CA ARG A 133 -1.94 -2.99 -15.41
C ARG A 133 -3.19 -2.82 -16.29
N TYR A 134 -3.98 -1.77 -16.06
CA TYR A 134 -5.30 -1.61 -16.65
C TYR A 134 -5.54 -0.27 -17.38
N GLY A 135 -4.72 0.75 -17.15
CA GLY A 135 -5.00 2.12 -17.59
C GLY A 135 -5.99 2.81 -16.64
N ASP A 136 -7.13 3.26 -17.16
CA ASP A 136 -8.19 3.90 -16.36
C ASP A 136 -8.68 2.97 -15.24
N VAL A 137 -8.99 3.48 -14.06
CA VAL A 137 -9.52 2.69 -12.94
C VAL A 137 -10.38 3.57 -12.05
N PRO A 138 -11.40 3.02 -11.36
CA PRO A 138 -12.19 3.83 -10.44
C PRO A 138 -11.36 4.21 -9.22
N TRP A 139 -11.34 5.51 -8.91
CA TRP A 139 -10.78 6.09 -7.71
C TRP A 139 -11.83 6.16 -6.60
N TYR A 140 -11.45 5.66 -5.44
CA TYR A 140 -12.17 5.77 -4.18
C TYR A 140 -11.21 6.23 -3.09
N ASP A 141 -11.60 7.28 -2.38
CA ASP A 141 -10.93 7.86 -1.21
C ASP A 141 -11.64 7.52 0.10
N GLN A 142 -12.74 6.78 0.02
CA GLN A 142 -13.56 6.33 1.14
C GLN A 142 -13.80 4.82 1.14
N VAL A 143 -14.25 4.30 2.27
CA VAL A 143 -14.77 2.92 2.40
C VAL A 143 -16.16 2.86 1.77
N LEU A 144 -16.38 1.85 0.94
CA LEU A 144 -17.69 1.63 0.30
C LEU A 144 -18.60 0.78 1.20
N GLY A 145 -19.75 1.31 1.59
CA GLY A 145 -20.84 0.58 2.23
C GLY A 145 -21.68 -0.20 1.22
N SER A 146 -22.52 -1.12 1.71
CA SER A 146 -23.52 -1.83 0.87
C SER A 146 -24.54 -0.88 0.26
N GLU A 147 -24.80 0.23 0.94
CA GLU A 147 -25.79 1.24 0.54
C GLU A 147 -25.25 2.25 -0.48
N ASP A 148 -23.93 2.25 -0.73
CA ASP A 148 -23.28 3.19 -1.66
C ASP A 148 -23.44 2.75 -3.13
N GLN A 149 -24.68 2.51 -3.55
CA GLN A 149 -25.02 1.96 -4.87
C GLN A 149 -24.33 2.72 -6.01
N GLU A 150 -24.29 4.05 -5.95
CA GLU A 150 -23.64 4.90 -6.94
C GLU A 150 -22.13 4.63 -7.05
N LEU A 151 -21.45 4.43 -5.91
CA LEU A 151 -20.03 4.11 -5.90
C LEU A 151 -19.77 2.67 -6.32
N LEU A 152 -20.65 1.74 -5.98
CA LEU A 152 -20.54 0.33 -6.36
C LEU A 152 -20.67 0.11 -7.87
N VAL A 153 -21.38 1.00 -8.58
CA VAL A 153 -21.55 0.96 -10.05
C VAL A 153 -20.71 2.02 -10.77
N LYS A 154 -19.81 2.72 -10.05
CA LYS A 154 -19.02 3.82 -10.59
C LYS A 154 -18.17 3.37 -11.79
N ALA A 155 -18.19 4.16 -12.85
CA ALA A 155 -17.31 3.98 -13.99
C ALA A 155 -15.83 4.22 -13.64
N ARG A 156 -14.92 3.78 -14.52
CA ARG A 156 -13.49 4.05 -14.38
C ARG A 156 -13.24 5.55 -14.50
N ASP A 157 -12.39 6.09 -13.63
CA ASP A 157 -11.88 7.45 -13.80
C ASP A 157 -10.71 7.45 -14.77
N SER A 158 -10.46 8.61 -15.40
CA SER A 158 -9.34 8.73 -16.33
C SER A 158 -8.01 8.43 -15.64
N ARG A 159 -7.11 7.78 -16.38
CA ARG A 159 -5.72 7.54 -15.98
C ARG A 159 -5.04 8.81 -15.48
N GLU A 160 -5.30 9.94 -16.14
CA GLU A 160 -4.76 11.24 -15.74
C GLU A 160 -5.19 11.65 -14.34
N PHE A 161 -6.50 11.57 -14.08
CA PHE A 161 -7.05 11.90 -12.77
C PHE A 161 -6.44 11.01 -11.69
N VAL A 162 -6.44 9.68 -11.91
CA VAL A 162 -5.90 8.71 -10.95
C VAL A 162 -4.41 8.97 -10.70
N MET A 163 -3.61 9.21 -11.75
CA MET A 163 -2.18 9.47 -11.59
C MET A 163 -1.87 10.81 -10.91
N ASN A 164 -2.72 11.82 -11.09
CA ASN A 164 -2.61 13.05 -10.32
C ASN A 164 -2.85 12.80 -8.81
N GLN A 165 -3.80 11.94 -8.46
CA GLN A 165 -4.04 11.56 -7.07
C GLN A 165 -2.91 10.70 -6.50
N VAL A 166 -2.35 9.77 -7.30
CA VAL A 166 -1.16 8.97 -6.93
C VAL A 166 0.01 9.88 -6.54
N LEU A 167 0.32 10.86 -7.38
CA LEU A 167 1.42 11.79 -7.10
C LEU A 167 1.14 12.68 -5.89
N LYS A 168 -0.12 13.10 -5.70
CA LYS A 168 -0.54 13.83 -4.52
C LYS A 168 -0.34 12.99 -3.24
N ASP A 169 -0.81 11.75 -3.22
CA ASP A 169 -0.67 10.87 -2.06
C ASP A 169 0.81 10.58 -1.75
N PHE A 170 1.67 10.39 -2.75
CA PHE A 170 3.12 10.27 -2.51
C PHE A 170 3.73 11.55 -1.92
N GLN A 171 3.30 12.73 -2.37
CA GLN A 171 3.76 14.01 -1.84
C GLN A 171 3.29 14.25 -0.40
N ASP A 172 2.03 13.94 -0.10
CA ASP A 172 1.47 14.02 1.25
C ASP A 172 2.17 13.03 2.20
N ALA A 173 2.45 11.82 1.71
CA ALA A 173 3.26 10.84 2.42
C ALA A 173 4.68 11.36 2.68
N ALA A 174 5.35 11.93 1.68
CA ALA A 174 6.70 12.50 1.84
C ALA A 174 6.75 13.63 2.87
N THR A 175 5.66 14.39 3.02
CA THR A 175 5.55 15.47 4.01
C THR A 175 5.35 14.92 5.43
N SER A 176 4.65 13.79 5.56
CA SER A 176 4.23 13.25 6.86
C SER A 176 5.19 12.19 7.41
N LEU A 177 5.95 11.51 6.54
CA LEU A 177 6.86 10.43 6.89
C LEU A 177 8.20 10.96 7.45
N PRO A 178 8.83 10.22 8.37
CA PRO A 178 10.14 10.59 8.90
C PRO A 178 11.22 10.50 7.81
N THR A 179 12.28 11.29 7.97
CA THR A 179 13.45 11.28 7.07
C THR A 179 14.40 10.11 7.32
N LYS A 180 14.28 9.42 8.45
CA LYS A 180 15.08 8.25 8.80
C LYS A 180 14.16 7.13 9.26
N SER A 181 14.48 5.90 8.86
CA SER A 181 13.85 4.74 9.47
C SER A 181 14.29 4.62 10.93
N THR A 182 13.37 4.25 11.82
CA THR A 182 13.70 3.90 13.21
C THR A 182 14.35 2.52 13.32
N GLU A 183 14.36 1.74 12.23
CA GLU A 183 14.89 0.39 12.17
C GLU A 183 16.22 0.34 11.41
N THR A 184 17.13 -0.53 11.84
CA THR A 184 18.46 -0.70 11.24
C THR A 184 18.43 -1.29 9.83
N ARG A 185 17.30 -1.88 9.42
CA ARG A 185 17.15 -2.60 8.15
C ARG A 185 16.47 -1.79 7.04
N ASN A 186 16.10 -0.52 7.26
CA ASN A 186 15.35 0.32 6.31
C ASN A 186 14.10 -0.38 5.74
N THR A 187 13.34 -1.05 6.59
CA THR A 187 12.11 -1.79 6.25
C THR A 187 10.85 -0.93 6.22
N ARG A 188 10.95 0.30 6.72
CA ARG A 188 9.82 1.22 6.88
C ARG A 188 9.90 2.34 5.84
N VAL A 189 8.74 2.69 5.27
CA VAL A 189 8.64 3.81 4.34
C VAL A 189 9.04 5.10 5.04
N THR A 190 9.87 5.89 4.37
CA THR A 190 10.38 7.19 4.81
C THR A 190 9.98 8.26 3.81
N LYS A 191 10.21 9.54 4.13
CA LYS A 191 10.11 10.65 3.16
C LYS A 191 10.84 10.30 1.85
N TRP A 192 12.04 9.73 1.97
CA TRP A 192 12.89 9.43 0.83
C TRP A 192 12.37 8.27 -0.02
N ALA A 193 11.77 7.25 0.62
CA ALA A 193 11.05 6.21 -0.11
C ALA A 193 9.86 6.81 -0.87
N ALA A 194 9.05 7.66 -0.23
CA ALA A 194 7.92 8.30 -0.89
C ALA A 194 8.33 9.14 -2.11
N LEU A 195 9.40 9.95 -1.99
CA LEU A 195 9.93 10.72 -3.12
C LEU A 195 10.50 9.83 -4.23
N ALA A 196 11.22 8.76 -3.90
CA ALA A 196 11.75 7.83 -4.89
C ALA A 196 10.62 7.17 -5.70
N PHE A 197 9.56 6.70 -5.03
CA PHE A 197 8.40 6.10 -5.70
C PHE A 197 7.57 7.14 -6.47
N ALA A 198 7.41 8.38 -5.98
CA ALA A 198 6.79 9.46 -6.74
C ALA A 198 7.54 9.75 -8.04
N SER A 199 8.88 9.84 -7.99
CA SER A 199 9.71 10.05 -9.17
C SER A 199 9.53 8.92 -10.18
N GLN A 200 9.49 7.66 -9.73
CA GLN A 200 9.26 6.51 -10.61
C GLN A 200 7.86 6.54 -11.23
N ALA A 201 6.84 6.86 -10.44
CA ALA A 201 5.45 6.94 -10.93
C ALA A 201 5.27 8.05 -11.96
N ALA A 202 5.87 9.23 -11.72
CA ALA A 202 5.87 10.35 -12.63
C ALA A 202 6.64 10.04 -13.92
N LEU A 203 7.81 9.39 -13.83
CA LEU A 203 8.58 8.98 -15.00
C LEU A 203 7.81 7.98 -15.86
N TYR A 204 7.19 6.98 -15.23
CA TYR A 204 6.38 5.99 -15.92
C TYR A 204 5.21 6.67 -16.66
N GLU A 205 4.48 7.55 -15.99
CA GLU A 205 3.33 8.22 -16.61
C GLU A 205 3.73 9.18 -17.73
N GLY A 206 4.77 9.98 -17.52
CA GLY A 206 5.28 10.90 -18.53
C GLY A 206 5.78 10.16 -19.78
N THR A 207 6.56 9.10 -19.60
CA THR A 207 7.04 8.29 -20.74
C THR A 207 5.90 7.54 -21.42
N TYR A 208 4.97 6.95 -20.66
CA TYR A 208 3.78 6.29 -21.21
C TYR A 208 3.01 7.26 -22.11
N ARG A 209 2.68 8.46 -21.61
CA ARG A 209 1.96 9.48 -22.37
C ARG A 209 2.69 9.90 -23.64
N LYS A 210 3.98 10.20 -23.52
CA LYS A 210 4.83 10.61 -24.65
C LYS A 210 4.79 9.59 -25.79
N TYR A 211 4.96 8.30 -25.47
CA TYR A 211 5.02 7.24 -26.48
C TYR A 211 3.65 6.75 -26.95
N HIS A 212 2.56 7.14 -26.28
CA HIS A 212 1.19 6.88 -26.71
C HIS A 212 0.51 8.11 -27.35
N GLY A 213 1.24 9.22 -27.55
CA GLY A 213 0.70 10.45 -28.14
C GLY A 213 -0.37 11.12 -27.28
N LEU A 214 -0.26 11.00 -25.96
CA LEU A 214 -1.16 11.65 -24.99
C LEU A 214 -0.57 12.97 -24.52
N ASP A 215 -1.43 13.95 -24.27
CA ASP A 215 -1.05 15.27 -23.76
C ASP A 215 -0.49 15.21 -22.32
N ASN A 216 0.06 16.35 -21.88
CA ASN A 216 0.59 16.60 -20.54
C ASN A 216 1.77 15.71 -20.12
N TYR A 217 2.47 15.07 -21.06
CA TYR A 217 3.62 14.23 -20.71
C TYR A 217 4.77 15.02 -20.09
N GLU A 218 5.02 16.26 -20.53
CA GLU A 218 6.06 17.14 -19.99
C GLU A 218 5.87 17.42 -18.50
N LYS A 219 4.63 17.70 -18.07
CA LYS A 219 4.28 17.89 -16.66
C LYS A 219 4.78 16.74 -15.80
N TYR A 220 4.53 15.50 -16.22
CA TYR A 220 4.95 14.32 -15.46
C TYR A 220 6.46 14.11 -15.49
N LEU A 221 7.12 14.40 -16.62
CA LEU A 221 8.59 14.33 -16.71
C LEU A 221 9.27 15.40 -15.85
N GLU A 222 8.71 16.60 -15.75
CA GLU A 222 9.18 17.67 -14.86
C GLU A 222 9.02 17.31 -13.38
N ILE A 223 7.86 16.72 -13.01
CA ILE A 223 7.66 16.18 -11.66
C ILE A 223 8.70 15.10 -11.36
N ALA A 224 8.93 14.15 -12.28
CA ALA A 224 9.92 13.10 -12.10
C ALA A 224 11.32 13.67 -11.86
N ALA A 225 11.76 14.61 -12.70
CA ALA A 225 13.07 15.22 -12.60
C ALA A 225 13.23 16.04 -11.31
N SER A 226 12.25 16.85 -10.96
CA SER A 226 12.30 17.69 -9.75
C SER A 226 12.26 16.87 -8.46
N THR A 227 11.40 15.84 -8.37
CA THR A 227 11.35 14.92 -7.23
C THR A 227 12.66 14.12 -7.09
N ALA A 228 13.22 13.61 -8.20
CA ALA A 228 14.52 12.93 -8.17
C ALA A 228 15.64 13.87 -7.72
N ARG A 229 15.64 15.13 -8.19
CA ARG A 229 16.63 16.14 -7.80
C ARG A 229 16.57 16.40 -6.29
N GLN A 230 15.37 16.59 -5.75
CA GLN A 230 15.18 16.74 -4.31
C GLN A 230 15.73 15.55 -3.52
N PHE A 231 15.43 14.33 -3.95
CA PHE A 231 15.98 13.13 -3.33
C PHE A 231 17.52 13.14 -3.35
N ILE A 232 18.13 13.39 -4.50
CA ILE A 232 19.60 13.33 -4.63
C ILE A 232 20.28 14.41 -3.77
N ASP A 233 19.70 15.61 -3.69
CA ASP A 233 20.33 16.74 -3.01
C ASP A 233 20.11 16.72 -1.50
N GLU A 234 18.97 16.22 -1.01
CA GLU A 234 18.57 16.34 0.40
C GLU A 234 18.63 15.03 1.19
N SER A 235 18.61 13.86 0.54
CA SER A 235 18.37 12.60 1.25
C SER A 235 19.58 12.06 2.02
N GLY A 236 20.79 12.40 1.57
CA GLY A 236 22.04 11.88 2.11
C GLY A 236 22.35 10.43 1.72
N PHE A 237 21.53 9.78 0.88
CA PHE A 237 21.87 8.47 0.30
C PHE A 237 23.03 8.61 -0.68
N SER A 238 23.84 7.55 -0.77
CA SER A 238 24.95 7.48 -1.72
C SER A 238 25.20 6.04 -2.15
N LEU A 239 25.89 5.86 -3.27
CA LEU A 239 26.26 4.52 -3.73
C LEU A 239 27.20 3.84 -2.73
N TYR A 240 26.95 2.57 -2.46
CA TYR A 240 27.77 1.69 -1.64
C TYR A 240 29.10 1.40 -2.35
N LYS A 241 30.20 1.65 -1.64
CA LYS A 241 31.58 1.62 -2.18
C LYS A 241 32.56 0.84 -1.32
N GLU A 242 32.09 0.21 -0.25
CA GLU A 242 32.95 -0.57 0.64
C GLU A 242 33.15 -1.99 0.10
N GLY A 243 34.24 -2.64 0.50
CA GLY A 243 34.56 -4.00 0.06
C GLY A 243 35.39 -4.05 -1.22
N THR A 244 35.67 -5.28 -1.68
CA THR A 244 36.40 -5.53 -2.94
C THR A 244 35.46 -5.59 -4.13
N GLU A 245 34.20 -6.01 -3.90
CA GLU A 245 33.17 -6.14 -4.93
C GLU A 245 31.88 -5.42 -4.46
N PRO A 246 31.87 -4.07 -4.35
CA PRO A 246 30.82 -3.35 -3.62
C PRO A 246 29.39 -3.68 -4.07
N TYR A 247 29.18 -3.79 -5.39
CA TYR A 247 27.87 -4.16 -5.95
C TYR A 247 27.44 -5.55 -5.44
N ARG A 248 28.29 -6.57 -5.61
CA ARG A 248 28.00 -7.94 -5.16
C ARG A 248 27.81 -7.99 -3.65
N ASP A 249 28.69 -7.34 -2.90
CA ASP A 249 28.70 -7.35 -1.45
C ASP A 249 27.43 -6.69 -0.86
N MET A 250 26.84 -5.71 -1.56
CA MET A 250 25.55 -5.15 -1.19
C MET A 250 24.42 -6.18 -1.30
N PHE A 251 24.35 -6.94 -2.39
CA PHE A 251 23.27 -7.92 -2.64
C PHE A 251 23.46 -9.26 -1.92
N CYS A 252 24.67 -9.56 -1.44
CA CYS A 252 24.95 -10.76 -0.64
C CYS A 252 24.94 -10.50 0.88
N ALA A 253 24.65 -9.29 1.33
CA ALA A 253 24.61 -8.97 2.76
C ALA A 253 23.31 -9.41 3.43
N ASP A 254 23.40 -9.93 4.67
CA ASP A 254 22.23 -10.32 5.47
C ASP A 254 21.31 -9.13 5.81
N ASN A 255 21.92 -7.95 5.95
CA ASN A 255 21.24 -6.69 6.23
C ASN A 255 21.44 -5.71 5.10
N ALA A 256 20.38 -4.94 4.81
CA ALA A 256 20.41 -3.88 3.82
C ALA A 256 21.53 -2.87 4.12
N LYS A 257 22.32 -2.52 3.11
CA LYS A 257 23.31 -1.44 3.19
C LYS A 257 22.56 -0.10 3.12
N THR A 258 22.18 0.41 4.28
CA THR A 258 21.29 1.60 4.42
C THR A 258 21.86 2.90 3.85
N THR A 259 23.15 2.92 3.49
CA THR A 259 23.77 4.01 2.72
C THR A 259 23.17 4.16 1.31
N GLU A 260 22.81 3.05 0.66
CA GLU A 260 22.24 3.02 -0.70
C GLU A 260 20.78 2.52 -0.71
N VAL A 261 20.46 1.53 0.13
CA VAL A 261 19.15 0.88 0.13
C VAL A 261 18.10 1.77 0.82
N VAL A 262 17.20 2.35 0.02
CA VAL A 262 16.14 3.28 0.48
C VAL A 262 15.01 2.58 1.23
N LEU A 263 14.58 1.42 0.73
CA LEU A 263 13.54 0.57 1.33
C LEU A 263 13.89 -0.89 1.06
N ALA A 264 13.89 -1.72 2.11
CA ALA A 264 14.22 -3.13 2.03
C ALA A 264 13.06 -4.02 2.52
N ARG A 265 12.95 -5.21 1.94
CA ARG A 265 12.12 -6.28 2.48
C ARG A 265 12.97 -7.17 3.38
N ALA A 266 12.59 -7.28 4.64
CA ALA A 266 13.29 -8.10 5.62
C ALA A 266 12.82 -9.56 5.56
N TYR A 267 13.76 -10.47 5.37
CA TYR A 267 13.57 -11.91 5.54
C TYR A 267 14.11 -12.35 6.90
N ASN A 268 13.55 -13.43 7.44
CA ASN A 268 13.93 -14.03 8.71
C ASN A 268 13.87 -15.55 8.59
N PHE A 269 15.03 -16.16 8.31
CA PHE A 269 15.13 -17.60 8.18
C PHE A 269 15.13 -18.30 9.55
N GLU A 270 15.88 -17.79 10.53
CA GLU A 270 16.08 -18.46 11.83
C GLU A 270 14.80 -18.55 12.67
N GLY A 271 13.95 -17.52 12.62
CA GLY A 271 12.73 -17.44 13.43
C GLY A 271 11.44 -17.78 12.68
N LEU A 272 11.34 -17.40 11.40
CA LEU A 272 10.10 -17.54 10.61
C LEU A 272 10.25 -18.47 9.40
N GLN A 273 11.45 -19.00 9.15
CA GLN A 273 11.78 -19.79 7.94
C GLN A 273 11.43 -19.07 6.63
N LEU A 274 11.44 -17.72 6.64
CA LEU A 274 11.21 -16.89 5.47
C LEU A 274 12.57 -16.50 4.87
N SER A 275 12.84 -16.95 3.64
CA SER A 275 14.07 -16.63 2.90
C SER A 275 13.75 -15.95 1.56
N HIS A 276 14.75 -15.26 1.00
CA HIS A 276 14.66 -14.63 -0.31
C HIS A 276 14.88 -15.67 -1.42
N SER A 277 13.96 -15.75 -2.38
CA SER A 277 13.87 -16.84 -3.36
C SER A 277 14.62 -16.61 -4.68
N VAL A 278 15.12 -15.40 -4.96
CA VAL A 278 15.67 -15.04 -6.30
C VAL A 278 16.92 -15.84 -6.69
N GLN A 279 17.62 -16.47 -5.75
CA GLN A 279 18.76 -17.35 -6.04
C GLN A 279 18.42 -18.84 -6.18
N PHE A 280 17.16 -19.29 -6.08
CA PHE A 280 16.84 -20.73 -6.18
C PHE A 280 16.80 -21.29 -7.61
N SER A 281 17.02 -20.47 -8.65
CA SER A 281 17.22 -20.93 -10.03
C SER A 281 18.65 -21.42 -10.28
N ILE A 282 19.28 -22.09 -9.31
CA ILE A 282 20.48 -22.89 -9.56
C ILE A 282 20.01 -24.07 -10.40
N ALA A 283 20.58 -24.23 -11.59
CA ALA A 283 20.37 -25.40 -12.43
C ALA A 283 20.40 -26.66 -11.56
N ASN A 284 19.34 -27.47 -11.63
CA ASN A 284 19.27 -28.77 -10.96
C ASN A 284 20.55 -29.57 -11.28
N LEU A 285 21.55 -29.52 -10.40
CA LEU A 285 22.66 -30.46 -10.35
C LEU A 285 22.17 -31.75 -9.68
N GLN A 286 21.12 -32.34 -10.25
CA GLN A 286 20.71 -33.73 -10.04
C GLN A 286 20.01 -34.24 -11.29
N MET A 287 20.79 -34.43 -12.35
CA MET A 287 20.61 -35.53 -13.29
C MET A 287 22.00 -36.06 -13.67
N GLY A 288 22.45 -37.02 -12.86
CA GLY A 288 23.70 -37.76 -12.95
C GLY A 288 23.78 -38.72 -11.78
#